data_AF-A0A087TXV7-F1
#
_entry.id   AF-A0A087TXV7-F1
#
_cell.length_a   1.000
_cell.length_b   1.000
_cell.length_c   1.000
_cell.angle_alpha   90.00
_cell.angle_beta   90.00
_cell.angle_gamma   90.00
#
_symmetry.space_group_name_H-M   'P 1'
#
loop_
_entity.id
_entity.type
_entity.pdbx_description
1 polymer ?
#
loop_
_entity_poly.entity_id
_entity_poly.type
_entity_poly.pdbx_seq_one_letter_code
_entity_poly.pdbx_strand_id
1 'polypeptide(L)'
;MYMVFFISAFAHEYLLTMAFKHVFPFLFCLYMSVGTMYVFLTRRATSIFWNAFLWGSLLQGWGFLIVFYSLEWYARINCPRTLDSWVDHLMPRTFTCNIVSLQV
;
A
#
# COMPACT_ATOMS: atom_id res chain seq x y z
N MET A 1 -5.28 -21.50 -0.78
CA MET A 1 -4.33 -20.40 -0.49
C MET A 1 -4.84 -19.06 -0.97
N TYR A 2 -5.14 -18.85 -2.26
CA TYR A 2 -5.53 -17.52 -2.76
C TYR A 2 -6.71 -16.86 -2.04
N MET A 3 -7.78 -17.61 -1.74
CA MET A 3 -8.96 -17.06 -1.06
C MET A 3 -8.65 -16.54 0.35
N VAL A 4 -7.80 -17.23 1.11
CA VAL A 4 -7.41 -16.77 2.45
C VAL A 4 -6.48 -15.55 2.38
N PHE A 5 -5.61 -15.48 1.37
CA PHE A 5 -4.80 -14.28 1.11
C PHE A 5 -5.67 -13.08 0.72
N PHE A 6 -6.70 -13.31 -0.10
CA PHE A 6 -7.64 -12.27 -0.51
C PHE A 6 -8.43 -11.71 0.68
N ILE A 7 -9.01 -12.59 1.50
CA ILE A 7 -9.77 -12.18 2.69
C ILE A 7 -8.86 -11.43 3.67
N SER A 8 -7.62 -11.90 3.86
CA SER A 8 -6.63 -11.22 4.70
C SER A 8 -6.27 -9.84 4.16
N ALA A 9 -5.98 -9.72 2.86
CA ALA A 9 -5.64 -8.45 2.22
C ALA A 9 -6.78 -7.44 2.36
N PHE A 10 -8.02 -7.89 2.18
CA PHE A 10 -9.21 -7.06 2.35
C PHE A 10 -9.36 -6.59 3.80
N ALA A 11 -9.16 -7.46 4.78
CA ALA A 11 -9.22 -7.10 6.19
C ALA A 11 -8.17 -6.04 6.59
N HIS A 12 -6.94 -6.18 6.10
CA HIS A 12 -5.88 -5.19 6.37
C HIS A 12 -6.18 -3.84 5.73
N GLU A 13 -6.64 -3.83 4.47
CA GLU A 13 -7.04 -2.60 3.77
C GLU A 13 -8.23 -1.92 4.47
N TYR A 14 -9.20 -2.71 4.97
CA TYR A 14 -10.34 -2.21 5.71
C TYR A 14 -9.92 -1.52 7.01
N LEU A 15 -9.00 -2.11 7.77
CA LEU A 15 -8.48 -1.50 9.00
C LEU A 15 -7.77 -0.17 8.71
N LEU A 16 -6.95 -0.10 7.64
CA LEU A 16 -6.28 1.13 7.25
C LEU A 16 -7.26 2.20 6.76
N THR A 17 -8.26 1.80 5.98
CA THR A 17 -9.33 2.71 5.53
C THR A 17 -10.07 3.30 6.71
N MET A 18 -10.36 2.50 7.75
CA MET A 18 -11.01 2.98 8.96
C MET A 18 -10.12 3.91 9.79
N ALA A 19 -8.81 3.64 9.86
CA ALA A 19 -7.86 4.47 10.59
C ALA A 19 -7.65 5.85 9.92
N PHE A 20 -7.41 5.87 8.60
CA PHE A 20 -7.09 7.09 7.86
C PHE A 20 -8.30 7.81 7.25
N LYS A 21 -9.48 7.16 7.23
CA LYS A 21 -10.72 7.66 6.62
C LYS A 21 -10.62 7.97 5.11
N HIS A 22 -9.68 7.33 4.42
CA HIS A 22 -9.56 7.38 2.97
C HIS A 22 -9.15 6.00 2.44
N VAL A 23 -9.49 5.69 1.19
CA VAL A 23 -9.19 4.39 0.58
C VAL A 23 -7.93 4.53 -0.26
N PHE A 24 -6.90 3.74 0.02
CA PHE A 24 -5.67 3.70 -0.78
C PHE A 24 -5.20 2.24 -0.90
N PRO A 25 -5.62 1.51 -1.97
CA PRO A 25 -5.53 0.05 -2.07
C PRO A 25 -4.11 -0.48 -2.34
N PHE A 26 -3.09 0.25 -1.92
CA PHE A 26 -1.69 -0.11 -2.14
C PHE A 26 -1.29 -1.33 -1.32
N LEU A 27 -1.71 -1.42 -0.04
CA LEU A 27 -1.47 -2.60 0.78
C LEU A 27 -2.12 -3.83 0.16
N PHE A 28 -3.38 -3.71 -0.26
CA PHE A 28 -4.09 -4.80 -0.93
C PHE A 28 -3.32 -5.35 -2.14
N CYS A 29 -2.87 -4.47 -3.04
CA CYS A 29 -2.10 -4.85 -4.23
C CYS A 29 -0.77 -5.51 -3.87
N LEU A 30 -0.03 -4.96 -2.90
CA LEU A 30 1.27 -5.48 -2.47
C LEU A 30 1.13 -6.87 -1.84
N TYR A 31 0.14 -7.06 -0.97
CA TYR A 31 -0.11 -8.33 -0.29
C TYR A 31 -0.60 -9.42 -1.25
N MET A 32 -1.48 -9.06 -2.20
CA MET A 32 -2.01 -10.01 -3.19
C MET A 32 -0.97 -10.42 -4.23
N SER A 33 -0.12 -9.51 -4.72
CA SER A 33 0.86 -9.80 -5.76
C SER A 33 2.16 -10.36 -5.18
N VAL A 34 2.92 -9.51 -4.50
CA VAL A 34 4.26 -9.79 -3.95
C VAL A 34 4.16 -10.84 -2.85
N GLY A 35 3.17 -10.70 -1.96
CA GLY A 35 2.95 -11.65 -0.87
C GLY A 35 2.66 -13.08 -1.38
N THR A 36 1.78 -13.24 -2.36
CA THR A 36 1.50 -14.58 -2.92
C THR A 36 2.67 -15.12 -3.73
N MET A 37 3.39 -14.26 -4.48
CA MET A 37 4.60 -14.64 -5.23
C MET A 37 5.67 -15.24 -4.32
N TYR A 38 5.91 -14.66 -3.14
CA TYR A 38 6.89 -15.18 -2.19
C TYR A 38 6.53 -16.56 -1.66
N VAL A 39 5.26 -16.88 -1.45
CA VAL A 39 4.89 -18.23 -0.97
C VAL A 39 5.20 -19.31 -2.02
N PHE A 40 5.05 -19.01 -3.31
CA PHE A 40 5.45 -19.94 -4.36
C PHE A 40 6.96 -20.09 -4.46
N LEU A 41 7.68 -18.97 -4.33
CA LEU A 41 9.13 -18.93 -4.50
C LEU A 41 9.87 -19.61 -3.34
N THR A 42 9.38 -19.47 -2.12
CA THR A 42 10.04 -20.00 -0.91
C THR A 42 9.62 -21.41 -0.54
N ARG A 43 8.58 -21.97 -1.19
CA ARG A 43 8.06 -23.31 -0.91
C ARG A 43 9.08 -24.45 -1.05
N ARG A 44 10.13 -24.26 -1.85
CA ARG A 44 11.20 -25.26 -2.09
C ARG A 44 12.59 -24.76 -1.70
N ALA A 45 12.67 -23.62 -1.03
CA ALA A 45 13.89 -22.87 -0.89
C ALA A 45 14.37 -22.89 0.57
N THR A 46 15.37 -23.71 0.88
CA THR A 46 15.88 -23.95 2.24
C THR A 46 17.23 -23.30 2.53
N SER A 47 17.77 -22.50 1.61
CA SER A 47 19.07 -21.83 1.80
C SER A 47 18.96 -20.59 2.70
N ILE A 48 20.01 -20.31 3.47
CA ILE A 48 20.15 -19.11 4.33
C ILE A 48 19.92 -17.81 3.56
N PHE A 49 20.27 -17.80 2.27
CA PHE A 49 20.03 -16.68 1.37
C PHE A 49 18.54 -16.34 1.25
N TRP A 50 17.67 -17.35 1.19
CA TRP A 50 16.22 -17.14 1.09
C TRP A 50 15.63 -16.56 2.37
N ASN A 51 16.20 -16.91 3.53
CA ASN A 51 15.80 -16.29 4.79
C ASN A 51 16.17 -14.80 4.81
N ALA A 52 17.41 -14.44 4.44
CA ALA A 52 17.84 -13.06 4.35
C ALA A 52 17.00 -12.25 3.33
N PHE A 53 16.69 -12.86 2.18
CA PHE A 53 15.83 -12.26 1.16
C PHE A 53 14.40 -12.02 1.68
N LEU A 54 13.80 -12.99 2.38
CA LEU A 54 12.48 -12.83 2.99
C LEU A 54 12.46 -11.66 3.97
N TRP A 55 13.45 -11.58 4.88
CA TRP A 55 13.57 -10.45 5.81
C TRP A 55 13.74 -9.12 5.09
N GLY A 56 14.60 -9.05 4.07
CA GLY A 56 14.78 -7.86 3.25
C GLY A 56 13.48 -7.41 2.58
N SER A 57 12.75 -8.35 1.98
CA SER A 57 11.46 -8.07 1.33
C SER A 57 10.38 -7.61 2.31
N LEU A 58 10.38 -8.15 3.54
CA LEU A 58 9.46 -7.73 4.59
C LEU A 58 9.74 -6.28 5.00
N LEU A 59 11.01 -5.94 5.26
CA LEU A 59 11.42 -4.57 5.60
C LEU A 59 11.09 -3.59 4.47
N GLN A 60 11.33 -4.00 3.22
CA GLN A 60 11.01 -3.18 2.05
C GLN A 60 9.50 -2.95 1.91
N GLY A 61 8.67 -3.97 2.11
CA GLY A 61 7.22 -3.85 2.10
C GLY A 61 6.71 -2.88 3.17
N TRP A 62 7.20 -3.00 4.41
CA TRP A 62 6.89 -2.06 5.49
C TRP A 62 7.33 -0.63 5.18
N GLY A 63 8.53 -0.47 4.63
CA GLY A 63 9.03 0.85 4.21
C GLY A 63 8.14 1.51 3.17
N PHE A 64 7.72 0.77 2.13
CA PHE A 64 6.80 1.30 1.12
C PHE A 64 5.45 1.68 1.73
N LEU A 65 4.88 0.86 2.61
CA LEU A 65 3.63 1.20 3.28
C LEU A 65 3.76 2.52 4.05
N ILE A 66 4.78 2.67 4.88
CA ILE A 66 4.98 3.90 5.66
C ILE A 66 5.12 5.12 4.73
N VAL A 67 5.96 5.03 3.69
CA VAL A 67 6.20 6.14 2.77
C VAL A 67 4.93 6.53 2.01
N PHE A 68 4.27 5.58 1.32
CA PHE A 68 3.12 5.90 0.48
C PHE A 68 1.90 6.36 1.28
N TYR A 69 1.60 5.73 2.43
CA TYR A 69 0.49 6.19 3.27
C TYR A 69 0.79 7.56 3.89
N SER A 70 2.03 7.85 4.27
CA SER A 70 2.42 9.19 4.76
C SER A 70 2.31 10.24 3.65
N LEU A 71 2.79 9.93 2.44
CA LEU A 71 2.67 10.83 1.28
C LEU A 71 1.22 11.15 0.96
N GLU A 72 0.34 10.14 0.95
CA GLU A 72 -1.08 10.33 0.66
C GLU A 72 -1.76 11.16 1.76
N TRP A 73 -1.42 10.90 3.02
CA TRP A 73 -1.92 11.69 4.14
C TRP A 73 -1.51 13.16 4.04
N TYR A 74 -0.23 13.44 3.79
CA TYR A 74 0.27 14.81 3.59
C TYR A 74 -0.33 15.48 2.35
N ALA A 75 -0.51 14.75 1.25
CA ALA A 75 -1.13 15.27 0.04
C ALA A 75 -2.60 15.67 0.29
N ARG A 76 -3.33 14.92 1.13
CA ARG A 76 -4.71 15.24 1.52
C ARG A 76 -4.82 16.46 2.42
N ILE A 77 -3.81 16.74 3.25
CA ILE A 77 -3.76 17.96 4.07
C ILE A 77 -3.46 19.19 3.20
N ASN A 78 -2.48 19.08 2.31
CA ASN A 78 -1.97 20.25 1.57
C ASN A 78 -2.77 20.58 0.31
N CYS A 79 -3.40 19.60 -0.34
CA CYS A 79 -4.17 19.84 -1.56
C CYS A 79 -5.67 19.85 -1.26
N PRO A 80 -6.41 20.95 -1.54
CA PRO A 80 -7.86 21.01 -1.33
C PRO A 80 -8.61 20.04 -2.25
N ARG A 81 -9.83 19.66 -1.89
CA ARG A 81 -10.65 18.71 -2.69
C ARG A 81 -11.02 19.35 -4.02
N THR A 82 -10.58 18.76 -5.12
CA THR A 82 -10.89 19.22 -6.49
C THR A 82 -12.20 18.66 -7.02
N LEU A 83 -12.74 17.59 -6.43
CA LEU A 83 -13.99 16.95 -6.86
C LEU A 83 -14.86 16.61 -5.63
N ASP A 84 -16.07 17.16 -5.55
CA ASP A 84 -17.04 16.91 -4.45
C ASP A 84 -17.73 15.53 -4.52
N SER A 85 -17.15 14.59 -5.27
CA SER A 85 -17.73 13.26 -5.51
C SER A 85 -17.07 12.19 -4.65
N TRP A 86 -17.80 11.11 -4.34
CA TRP A 86 -17.29 9.90 -3.65
C TRP A 86 -16.02 9.31 -4.29
N VAL A 87 -15.82 9.58 -5.58
CA VAL A 87 -14.65 9.21 -6.37
C VAL A 87 -13.36 9.82 -5.82
N ASP A 88 -13.43 10.97 -5.15
CA ASP A 88 -12.30 11.67 -4.52
C ASP A 88 -11.76 10.95 -3.27
N HIS A 89 -12.52 9.99 -2.71
CA HIS A 89 -12.03 9.08 -1.68
C HIS A 89 -11.28 7.86 -2.23
N LEU A 90 -11.53 7.49 -3.48
CA LEU A 90 -10.88 6.37 -4.16
C LEU A 90 -9.63 6.80 -4.94
N MET A 91 -9.61 8.05 -5.41
CA MET A 91 -8.50 8.57 -6.19
C MET A 91 -7.35 9.02 -5.26
N PRO A 92 -6.13 8.48 -5.43
CA PRO A 92 -4.98 8.92 -4.66
C PRO A 92 -4.57 10.34 -5.05
N ARG A 93 -4.33 11.19 -4.06
CA ARG A 93 -3.86 12.57 -4.26
C ARG A 93 -2.38 12.64 -4.54
N THR A 94 -1.64 11.61 -4.16
CA THR A 94 -0.20 11.51 -4.39
C THR A 94 0.16 11.59 -5.88
N PHE A 95 -0.70 11.11 -6.79
CA PHE A 95 -0.46 11.14 -8.25
C PHE A 95 -1.25 12.21 -9.00
N THR A 96 -2.27 12.80 -8.36
CA THR A 96 -3.17 13.77 -9.01
C THR A 96 -2.89 15.20 -8.58
N CYS A 97 -2.28 15.42 -7.41
CA CYS A 97 -1.91 16.75 -6.98
C CYS A 97 -0.58 17.20 -7.63
N ASN A 98 -0.65 18.20 -8.50
CA ASN A 98 0.52 18.88 -9.05
C ASN A 98 1.10 19.86 -8.02
N ILE A 99 1.95 19.36 -7.12
CA ILE A 99 2.71 20.18 -6.16
C ILE A 99 3.70 21.16 -6.81
N VAL A 100 3.90 21.11 -8.13
CA VAL A 100 4.72 22.08 -8.89
C VAL A 100 4.22 23.53 -8.76
N SER A 101 3.03 23.75 -8.18
CA SER A 101 2.48 25.08 -7.90
C SER A 101 2.73 25.63 -6.48
N LEU A 102 3.43 24.90 -5.59
CA LEU A 102 3.83 25.39 -4.25
C LEU A 102 5.34 25.69 -4.15
N GLN A 103 5.93 26.27 -5.20
CA GLN A 103 7.16 27.05 -5.11
C GLN A 103 6.82 28.54 -5.13
N VAL A 104 6.36 29.10 -4.01
CA VAL A 104 6.59 30.51 -3.60
C VAL A 104 6.64 30.55 -2.08
#